data_AF-A0A0Q9Q4U4-F1
#
_entry.id   AF-A0A0Q9Q4U4-F1
#
_cell.length_a   1.000
_cell.length_b   1.000
_cell.length_c   1.000
_cell.angle_alpha   90.00
_cell.angle_beta   90.00
_cell.angle_gamma   90.00
#
_symmetry.space_group_name_H-M   'P 1'
#
loop_
_entity.id
_entity.type
_entity.pdbx_description
1 polymer ?
#
loop_
_entity_poly.entity_id
_entity_poly.type
_entity_poly.pdbx_seq_one_letter_code
_entity_poly.pdbx_strand_id
1 'polypeptide(L)'
;MYYLLVFLLVGLGVSMQFDIFNLNDFTAACLNVSALFFTIAGISSGSLFHKGYKVVSTIVHYVMITLGGVYFLLAILGPGFIWYEDIETHMLQIDSNAVLLIALSATIGTIVLSRRYSENRSKADEITIKLLNSEIIDLKQKINNKDLKYLELAEKYSSLKSENQSLINKLNQTTKVMEHINSKIDGVKQKDE
;
A
#
# COMPACT_ATOMS: atom_id res chain seq x y z
N MET A 1 -22.80 4.09 -1.59
CA MET A 1 -23.81 3.42 -2.44
C MET A 1 -23.72 1.89 -2.40
N TYR A 2 -22.55 1.28 -2.61
CA TYR A 2 -22.42 -0.19 -2.68
C TYR A 2 -22.96 -0.94 -1.45
N TYR A 3 -22.65 -0.47 -0.23
CA TYR A 3 -23.14 -1.10 1.00
C TYR A 3 -24.67 -1.06 1.14
N LEU A 4 -25.32 0.01 0.68
CA LEU A 4 -26.78 0.14 0.77
C LEU A 4 -27.49 -0.85 -0.17
N LEU A 5 -26.92 -1.09 -1.35
CA LEU A 5 -27.42 -2.08 -2.31
C LEU A 5 -27.23 -3.52 -1.79
N VAL A 6 -26.09 -3.81 -1.15
CA VAL A 6 -25.84 -5.11 -0.50
C VAL A 6 -26.80 -5.36 0.67
N PHE A 7 -27.01 -4.36 1.55
CA PHE A 7 -27.98 -4.46 2.64
C PHE A 7 -29.41 -4.65 2.13
N LEU A 8 -29.77 -4.00 1.02
CA LEU A 8 -31.09 -4.14 0.40
C LEU A 8 -31.28 -5.54 -0.20
N LEU A 9 -30.26 -6.09 -0.88
CA LEU A 9 -30.27 -7.48 -1.39
C LEU A 9 -30.32 -8.53 -0.28
N VAL A 10 -29.57 -8.34 0.81
CA VAL A 10 -29.62 -9.22 1.99
C VAL A 10 -30.99 -9.15 2.65
N GLY A 11 -31.55 -7.95 2.81
CA GLY A 11 -32.91 -7.76 3.33
C GLY A 11 -33.96 -8.45 2.45
N LEU A 12 -33.83 -8.34 1.13
CA LEU A 12 -34.73 -8.99 0.16
C LEU A 12 -34.63 -10.52 0.24
N GLY A 13 -33.42 -11.07 0.34
CA GLY A 13 -33.20 -12.51 0.51
C GLY A 13 -33.79 -13.05 1.83
N VAL A 14 -33.65 -12.30 2.92
CA VAL A 14 -34.27 -12.66 4.21
C VAL A 14 -35.80 -12.57 4.12
N SER A 15 -36.36 -11.53 3.49
CA SER A 15 -37.81 -11.39 3.28
C SER A 15 -38.40 -12.50 2.41
N MET A 16 -37.64 -13.04 1.45
CA MET A 16 -38.05 -14.18 0.64
C MET A 16 -38.14 -15.48 1.44
N GLN A 17 -37.30 -15.64 2.47
CA GLN A 17 -37.32 -16.82 3.34
C GLN A 17 -38.50 -16.82 4.34
N PHE A 18 -39.13 -15.67 4.57
CA PHE A 18 -40.29 -15.53 5.45
C PHE A 18 -41.64 -15.69 4.73
N ASP A 19 -41.65 -16.18 3.48
CA ASP A 19 -42.87 -16.40 2.68
C ASP A 19 -43.76 -15.15 2.50
N ILE A 20 -43.20 -13.96 2.73
CA ILE A 20 -43.91 -12.67 2.61
C ILE A 20 -44.30 -12.40 1.16
N PHE A 21 -43.56 -12.97 0.21
CA PHE A 21 -43.82 -12.93 -1.22
C PHE A 21 -44.13 -14.35 -1.70
N ASN A 22 -45.36 -14.57 -2.18
CA ASN A 22 -45.78 -15.82 -2.80
C ASN A 22 -45.12 -15.93 -4.19
N LEU A 23 -43.84 -16.30 -4.22
CA LEU A 23 -43.04 -16.34 -5.43
C LEU A 23 -43.31 -17.63 -6.19
N ASN A 24 -43.55 -17.52 -7.48
CA ASN A 24 -43.61 -18.68 -8.37
C ASN A 24 -42.23 -19.36 -8.42
N ASP A 25 -42.19 -20.68 -8.61
CA ASP A 25 -40.97 -21.49 -8.66
C ASP A 25 -39.96 -20.94 -9.69
N PHE A 26 -40.47 -20.46 -10.83
CA PHE A 26 -39.69 -19.78 -11.85
C PHE A 26 -38.99 -18.52 -11.33
N THR A 27 -39.73 -17.66 -10.63
CA THR A 27 -39.20 -16.41 -10.07
C THR A 27 -38.14 -16.70 -9.01
N ALA A 28 -38.38 -17.70 -8.15
CA ALA A 28 -37.42 -18.14 -7.15
C ALA A 28 -36.13 -18.68 -7.79
N ALA A 29 -36.24 -19.52 -8.83
CA ALA A 29 -35.07 -20.02 -9.57
C ALA A 29 -34.27 -18.89 -10.23
N CYS A 30 -34.94 -17.93 -10.87
CA CYS A 30 -34.30 -16.75 -11.46
C CYS A 30 -33.54 -15.92 -10.44
N LEU A 31 -34.11 -15.72 -9.25
CA LEU A 31 -33.47 -14.97 -8.18
C LEU A 31 -32.27 -15.72 -7.58
N ASN A 32 -32.35 -17.05 -7.43
CA ASN A 32 -31.23 -17.86 -6.95
C ASN A 32 -30.04 -17.81 -7.91
N VAL A 33 -30.30 -17.96 -9.21
CA VAL A 33 -29.26 -17.86 -10.26
C VAL A 33 -28.70 -16.44 -10.35
N SER A 34 -29.54 -15.41 -10.26
CA SER A 34 -29.11 -14.01 -10.21
C SER A 34 -28.20 -13.74 -9.01
N ALA A 35 -28.57 -14.23 -7.82
CA ALA A 35 -27.80 -14.11 -6.61
C ALA A 35 -26.42 -14.78 -6.74
N LEU A 36 -26.35 -15.99 -7.31
CA LEU A 36 -25.07 -16.66 -7.58
C LEU A 36 -24.14 -15.78 -8.44
N PHE A 37 -24.65 -15.22 -9.54
CA PHE A 37 -23.84 -14.37 -10.41
C PHE A 37 -23.39 -13.09 -9.72
N PHE A 38 -24.23 -12.45 -8.90
CA PHE A 38 -23.82 -11.31 -8.09
C PHE A 38 -22.79 -11.68 -7.01
N THR A 39 -22.88 -12.86 -6.40
CA THR A 39 -21.86 -13.35 -5.46
C THR A 39 -20.52 -13.54 -6.15
N ILE A 40 -20.48 -14.18 -7.33
CA ILE A 40 -19.25 -14.35 -8.12
C ILE A 40 -18.70 -12.98 -8.54
N ALA A 41 -19.57 -12.05 -8.97
CA ALA A 41 -19.18 -10.70 -9.29
C ALA A 41 -18.53 -9.99 -8.09
N GLY A 42 -19.12 -10.09 -6.90
CA GLY A 42 -18.56 -9.53 -5.67
C GLY A 42 -17.19 -10.11 -5.30
N ILE A 43 -17.01 -11.43 -5.46
CA ILE A 43 -15.72 -12.10 -5.26
C ILE A 43 -14.66 -11.57 -6.25
N SER A 44 -15.03 -11.40 -7.52
CA SER A 44 -14.13 -10.92 -8.58
C SER A 44 -13.72 -9.44 -8.44
N SER A 45 -14.37 -8.65 -7.58
CA SER A 45 -13.97 -7.27 -7.27
C SER A 45 -12.78 -7.17 -6.32
N GLY A 46 -12.25 -8.30 -5.82
CA GLY A 46 -11.09 -8.32 -4.92
C GLY A 46 -9.82 -7.71 -5.54
N SER A 47 -8.97 -7.12 -4.68
CA SER A 47 -7.70 -6.49 -5.08
C SER A 47 -6.69 -7.51 -5.61
N LEU A 48 -6.70 -7.74 -6.92
CA LEU A 48 -5.65 -8.47 -7.63
C LEU A 48 -4.47 -7.54 -7.91
N PHE A 49 -3.30 -7.86 -7.30
CA PHE A 49 -2.09 -7.05 -7.40
C PHE A 49 -1.43 -7.06 -8.79
N HIS A 50 -1.75 -8.04 -9.63
CA HIS A 50 -1.15 -8.17 -10.97
C HIS A 50 -2.02 -7.48 -12.04
N LYS A 51 -1.41 -6.63 -12.88
CA LYS A 51 -2.10 -5.85 -13.92
C LYS A 51 -2.88 -6.72 -14.91
N GLY A 52 -2.35 -7.88 -15.33
CA GLY A 52 -3.04 -8.78 -16.27
C GLY A 52 -4.29 -9.43 -15.67
N TYR A 53 -4.18 -9.96 -14.44
CA TYR A 53 -5.31 -10.55 -13.72
C TYR A 53 -6.38 -9.50 -13.39
N LYS A 54 -6.01 -8.24 -13.19
CA LYS A 54 -6.95 -7.14 -12.96
C LYS A 54 -7.88 -6.91 -14.15
N VAL A 55 -7.37 -6.98 -15.38
CA VAL A 55 -8.19 -6.81 -16.60
C VAL A 55 -9.17 -7.97 -16.75
N VAL A 56 -8.68 -9.21 -16.64
CA VAL A 56 -9.53 -10.41 -16.73
C VAL A 56 -10.62 -10.39 -15.65
N SER A 57 -10.26 -10.06 -14.40
CA SER A 57 -11.23 -9.98 -13.31
C SER A 57 -12.27 -8.88 -13.53
N THR A 58 -11.88 -7.76 -14.13
CA THR A 58 -12.81 -6.67 -14.46
C THR A 58 -13.81 -7.12 -15.54
N ILE A 59 -13.34 -7.82 -16.57
CA ILE A 59 -14.22 -8.37 -17.61
C ILE A 59 -15.18 -9.40 -17.01
N VAL A 60 -14.67 -10.35 -16.21
CA VAL A 60 -15.50 -11.35 -15.53
C VAL A 60 -16.53 -10.67 -14.64
N HIS A 61 -16.14 -9.65 -13.87
CA HIS A 61 -17.05 -8.88 -13.03
C HIS A 61 -18.20 -8.27 -13.82
N TYR A 62 -17.92 -7.60 -14.94
CA TYR A 62 -18.96 -7.01 -15.79
C TYR A 62 -19.87 -8.07 -16.42
N VAL A 63 -19.31 -9.19 -16.90
CA VAL A 63 -20.11 -10.30 -17.45
C VAL A 63 -21.03 -10.89 -16.38
N MET A 64 -20.54 -11.08 -15.15
CA MET A 64 -21.34 -11.65 -14.06
C MET A 64 -22.44 -10.69 -13.59
N ILE A 65 -22.16 -9.38 -13.50
CA ILE A 65 -23.20 -8.37 -13.20
C ILE A 65 -24.27 -8.33 -14.29
N THR A 66 -23.86 -8.35 -15.56
CA THR A 66 -24.82 -8.28 -16.67
C THR A 66 -25.71 -9.52 -16.72
N LEU A 67 -25.15 -10.72 -16.57
CA LEU A 67 -25.93 -11.96 -16.46
C LEU A 67 -26.86 -11.95 -15.24
N GLY A 68 -26.35 -11.59 -14.05
CA GLY A 68 -27.16 -11.49 -12.84
C GLY A 68 -28.31 -10.49 -12.99
N GLY A 69 -28.07 -9.36 -13.63
CA GLY A 69 -29.08 -8.34 -13.95
C GLY A 69 -30.14 -8.83 -14.94
N VAL A 70 -29.75 -9.58 -15.97
CA VAL A 70 -30.70 -10.18 -16.93
C VAL A 70 -31.64 -11.15 -16.21
N TYR A 71 -31.12 -12.08 -15.40
CA TYR A 71 -31.96 -13.01 -14.64
C TYR A 71 -32.84 -12.32 -13.59
N PHE A 72 -32.35 -11.23 -12.99
CA PHE A 72 -33.15 -10.40 -12.10
C PHE A 72 -34.33 -9.73 -12.83
N LEU A 73 -34.10 -9.20 -14.04
CA LEU A 73 -35.16 -8.62 -14.86
C LEU A 73 -36.17 -9.67 -15.33
N LEU A 74 -35.72 -10.87 -15.67
CA LEU A 74 -36.61 -11.99 -16.01
C LEU A 74 -37.50 -12.40 -14.83
N ALA A 75 -36.98 -12.36 -13.60
CA ALA A 75 -37.77 -12.58 -12.40
C ALA A 75 -38.90 -11.55 -12.22
N ILE A 76 -38.68 -10.30 -12.65
CA ILE A 76 -39.68 -9.21 -12.57
C ILE A 76 -40.71 -9.31 -13.70
N LEU A 77 -40.28 -9.62 -14.92
CA LEU A 77 -41.15 -9.64 -16.10
C LEU A 77 -42.16 -10.79 -16.08
N GLY A 78 -41.84 -11.92 -15.44
CA GLY A 78 -42.75 -13.06 -15.31
C GLY A 78 -43.25 -13.59 -16.67
N PRO A 79 -44.48 -14.15 -16.77
CA PRO A 79 -45.00 -14.83 -17.97
C PRO A 79 -45.36 -13.92 -19.16
N GLY A 80 -44.71 -12.76 -19.30
CA GLY A 80 -45.05 -11.73 -20.29
C GLY A 80 -44.17 -11.65 -21.54
N PHE A 81 -43.13 -12.49 -21.68
CA PHE A 81 -42.15 -12.38 -22.78
C PHE A 81 -42.10 -13.63 -23.66
N ILE A 82 -41.70 -13.43 -24.93
CA ILE A 82 -41.83 -14.42 -26.02
C ILE A 82 -41.11 -15.75 -25.74
N TRP A 83 -40.02 -15.72 -24.97
CA TRP A 83 -39.20 -16.89 -24.64
C TRP A 83 -39.47 -17.46 -23.25
N TYR A 84 -40.59 -17.12 -22.61
CA TYR A 84 -40.86 -17.49 -21.23
C TYR A 84 -40.88 -19.01 -21.02
N GLU A 85 -41.64 -19.75 -21.82
CA GLU A 85 -41.79 -21.21 -21.66
C GLU A 85 -40.45 -21.96 -21.84
N ASP A 86 -39.65 -21.54 -22.83
CA ASP A 86 -38.33 -22.12 -23.07
C ASP A 86 -37.39 -21.87 -21.89
N ILE A 87 -37.32 -20.63 -21.38
CA ILE A 87 -36.44 -20.29 -20.26
C ILE A 87 -36.94 -20.93 -18.96
N GLU A 88 -38.25 -20.96 -18.72
CA GLU A 88 -38.86 -21.58 -17.54
C GLU A 88 -38.50 -23.07 -17.45
N THR A 89 -38.61 -23.79 -18.56
CA THR A 89 -38.25 -25.22 -18.62
C THR A 89 -36.78 -25.45 -18.25
N HIS A 90 -35.86 -24.60 -18.72
CA HIS A 90 -34.44 -24.72 -18.40
C HIS A 90 -34.14 -24.30 -16.96
N MET A 91 -34.80 -23.26 -16.44
CA MET A 91 -34.56 -22.75 -15.09
C MET A 91 -35.09 -23.71 -14.02
N LEU A 92 -36.22 -24.38 -14.27
CA LEU A 92 -36.78 -25.37 -13.35
C LEU A 92 -35.97 -26.67 -13.29
N GLN A 93 -35.11 -26.94 -14.29
CA GLN A 93 -34.15 -28.06 -14.25
C GLN A 93 -32.94 -27.76 -13.36
N ILE A 94 -32.71 -26.50 -12.99
CA ILE A 94 -31.60 -26.11 -12.14
C ILE A 94 -31.97 -26.40 -10.68
N ASP A 95 -31.26 -27.34 -10.06
CA ASP A 95 -31.41 -27.62 -8.63
C ASP A 95 -30.94 -26.41 -7.80
N SER A 96 -31.90 -25.74 -7.15
CA SER A 96 -31.65 -24.59 -6.29
C SER A 96 -30.67 -24.90 -5.14
N ASN A 97 -30.66 -26.15 -4.64
CA ASN A 97 -29.72 -26.57 -3.61
C ASN A 97 -28.30 -26.61 -4.15
N ALA A 98 -28.11 -27.07 -5.39
CA ALA A 98 -26.81 -27.09 -6.04
C ALA A 98 -26.29 -25.66 -6.27
N VAL A 99 -27.14 -24.74 -6.74
CA VAL A 99 -26.78 -23.32 -6.94
C VAL A 99 -26.31 -22.69 -5.63
N LEU A 100 -27.04 -22.93 -4.54
CA LEU A 100 -26.71 -22.40 -3.22
C LEU A 100 -25.38 -22.99 -2.69
N LEU A 101 -25.16 -24.30 -2.85
CA LEU A 101 -23.90 -24.95 -2.46
C LEU A 101 -22.69 -24.43 -3.24
N ILE A 102 -22.86 -24.12 -4.52
CA ILE A 102 -21.80 -23.52 -5.36
C ILE A 102 -21.48 -22.11 -4.84
N ALA A 103 -22.50 -21.28 -4.59
CA ALA A 103 -22.31 -19.92 -4.06
C ALA A 103 -21.60 -19.93 -2.69
N LEU A 104 -22.02 -20.83 -1.79
CA LEU A 104 -21.44 -20.97 -0.46
C LEU A 104 -19.99 -21.44 -0.54
N SER A 105 -19.70 -22.44 -1.40
CA SER A 105 -18.35 -22.96 -1.62
C SER A 105 -17.40 -21.91 -2.19
N ALA A 106 -17.86 -21.11 -3.16
CA ALA A 106 -17.10 -19.99 -3.72
C ALA A 106 -16.79 -18.92 -2.65
N THR A 107 -17.77 -18.62 -1.79
CA THR A 107 -17.62 -17.64 -0.70
C THR A 107 -16.62 -18.12 0.34
N ILE A 108 -16.75 -19.36 0.82
CA ILE A 108 -15.82 -19.96 1.81
C ILE A 108 -14.40 -20.05 1.23
N GLY A 109 -14.26 -20.51 -0.02
CA GLY A 109 -12.96 -20.58 -0.69
C GLY A 109 -12.25 -19.23 -0.73
N THR A 110 -13.00 -18.16 -1.02
CA THR A 110 -12.47 -16.78 -1.06
C THR A 110 -12.03 -16.30 0.34
N ILE A 111 -12.80 -16.62 1.39
CA ILE A 111 -12.44 -16.29 2.77
C ILE A 111 -11.13 -16.99 3.18
N VAL A 112 -10.98 -18.28 2.87
CA VAL A 112 -9.75 -19.03 3.19
C VAL A 112 -8.55 -18.48 2.42
N LEU A 113 -8.72 -18.16 1.13
CA LEU A 113 -7.64 -17.60 0.32
C LEU A 113 -7.20 -16.23 0.87
N SER A 114 -8.15 -15.35 1.19
CA SER A 114 -7.86 -14.02 1.73
C SER A 114 -7.08 -14.06 3.05
N ARG A 115 -7.38 -15.02 3.93
CA ARG A 115 -6.61 -15.25 5.17
C ARG A 115 -5.17 -15.63 4.86
N ARG A 116 -4.93 -16.59 3.96
CA ARG A 116 -3.57 -16.99 3.55
C ARG A 116 -2.79 -15.82 2.92
N TYR A 117 -3.45 -15.01 2.08
CA TYR A 117 -2.83 -13.81 1.52
C TYR A 117 -2.46 -12.78 2.61
N SER A 118 -3.33 -12.57 3.60
CA SER A 118 -3.06 -11.67 4.73
C SER A 118 -1.87 -12.15 5.57
N GLU A 119 -1.81 -13.45 5.86
CA GLU A 119 -0.71 -14.05 6.62
C GLU A 119 0.62 -13.93 5.87
N ASN A 120 0.63 -14.19 4.57
CA ASN A 120 1.83 -14.08 3.75
C ASN A 120 2.30 -12.62 3.59
N ARG A 121 1.37 -11.66 3.48
CA ARG A 121 1.69 -10.24 3.44
C ARG A 121 2.28 -9.76 4.76
N SER A 122 1.70 -10.17 5.89
CA SER A 122 2.22 -9.85 7.23
C SER A 122 3.67 -10.30 7.40
N LYS A 123 4.00 -11.52 6.95
CA LYS A 123 5.38 -12.03 6.98
C LYS A 123 6.34 -11.24 6.09
N ALA A 124 5.91 -10.84 4.89
CA ALA A 124 6.73 -10.03 3.98
C ALA A 124 6.98 -8.62 4.54
N ASP A 125 5.96 -8.01 5.15
CA ASP A 125 6.07 -6.72 5.82
C ASP A 125 7.01 -6.83 7.04
N GLU A 126 6.95 -7.92 7.81
CA GLU A 126 7.86 -8.18 8.94
C GLU A 126 9.33 -8.27 8.49
N ILE A 127 9.61 -8.97 7.38
CA ILE A 127 10.97 -9.08 6.81
C ILE A 127 11.46 -7.69 6.36
N THR A 128 10.59 -6.92 5.71
CA THR A 128 10.93 -5.57 5.23
C THR A 128 11.24 -4.63 6.39
N ILE A 129 10.45 -4.69 7.47
CA ILE A 129 10.69 -3.92 8.70
C ILE A 129 12.03 -4.31 9.35
N LYS A 130 12.35 -5.61 9.39
CA LYS A 130 13.65 -6.08 9.91
C LYS A 130 14.83 -5.54 9.10
N LEU A 131 14.73 -5.55 7.78
CA LEU A 131 15.77 -4.99 6.89
C LEU A 131 15.93 -3.48 7.10
N LEU A 132 14.83 -2.72 7.09
CA LEU A 132 14.84 -1.28 7.34
C LEU A 132 15.47 -0.94 8.70
N ASN A 133 15.14 -1.69 9.76
CA ASN A 133 15.74 -1.49 11.07
C ASN A 133 17.25 -1.76 11.05
N SER A 134 17.71 -2.77 10.32
CA SER A 134 19.16 -3.04 10.18
C SER A 134 19.88 -1.90 9.45
N GLU A 135 19.27 -1.33 8.42
CA GLU A 135 19.82 -0.20 7.66
C GLU A 135 19.88 1.08 8.51
N ILE A 136 18.86 1.33 9.33
CA ILE A 136 18.85 2.44 10.30
C ILE A 136 20.01 2.31 11.31
N ILE A 137 20.25 1.10 11.81
CA ILE A 137 21.35 0.86 12.77
C ILE A 137 22.71 1.14 12.13
N ASP A 138 22.94 0.65 10.90
CA ASP A 138 24.18 0.90 10.16
C ASP A 138 24.39 2.39 9.87
N LEU A 139 23.34 3.10 9.43
CA LEU A 139 23.38 4.54 9.20
C LEU A 139 23.70 5.31 10.49
N LYS A 140 23.12 4.90 11.62
CA LYS A 140 23.39 5.52 12.93
C LYS A 140 24.85 5.33 13.34
N GLN A 141 25.43 4.14 13.12
CA GLN A 141 26.86 3.90 13.37
C GLN A 141 27.75 4.75 12.46
N LYS A 142 27.41 4.87 11.16
CA LYS A 142 28.15 5.72 10.22
C LYS A 142 28.13 7.19 10.61
N ILE A 143 26.99 7.71 11.09
CA ILE A 143 26.87 9.08 11.60
C ILE A 143 27.74 9.27 12.83
N ASN A 144 27.65 8.38 13.82
CA ASN A 144 28.44 8.49 15.05
C ASN A 144 29.96 8.48 14.75
N ASN A 145 30.40 7.64 13.81
CA ASN A 145 31.79 7.62 13.36
C ASN A 145 32.21 8.92 12.65
N LYS A 146 31.31 9.57 11.92
CA LYS A 146 31.59 10.89 11.30
C LYS A 146 31.68 11.99 12.35
N ASP A 147 30.82 11.98 13.35
CA ASP A 147 30.83 12.96 14.43
C ASP A 147 32.12 12.88 15.25
N LEU A 148 32.60 11.66 15.53
CA LEU A 148 33.90 11.43 16.16
C LEU A 148 35.06 12.00 15.33
N LYS A 149 35.09 11.72 14.02
CA LYS A 149 36.10 12.28 13.12
C LYS A 149 36.05 13.80 13.05
N TYR A 150 34.85 14.39 13.13
CA TYR A 150 34.68 15.84 13.14
C TYR A 150 35.25 16.45 14.42
N LEU A 151 34.99 15.83 15.58
CA LEU A 151 35.57 16.24 16.86
C LEU A 151 37.12 16.20 16.82
N GLU A 152 37.70 15.10 16.32
CA GLU A 152 39.16 14.98 16.14
C GLU A 152 39.73 16.08 15.23
N LEU A 153 39.04 16.38 14.12
CA LEU A 153 39.44 17.46 13.21
C LEU A 153 39.36 18.84 13.87
N ALA A 154 38.31 19.07 14.66
CA ALA A 154 38.12 20.34 15.37
C ALA A 154 39.19 20.56 16.44
N GLU A 155 39.56 19.52 17.20
CA GLU A 155 40.67 19.58 18.16
C GLU A 155 42.00 19.87 17.46
N LYS A 156 42.28 19.16 16.37
CA LYS A 156 43.49 19.38 15.57
C LYS A 156 43.56 20.80 15.02
N TYR A 157 42.44 21.33 14.52
CA TYR A 157 42.35 22.71 14.04
C TYR A 157 42.60 23.73 15.15
N SER A 158 42.03 23.52 16.33
CA SER A 158 42.26 24.38 17.50
C SER A 158 43.74 24.43 17.91
N SER A 159 44.40 23.26 17.93
CA SER A 159 45.83 23.15 18.22
C SER A 159 46.68 23.90 17.19
N LEU A 160 46.47 23.65 15.90
CA LEU A 160 47.15 24.35 14.80
C LEU A 160 46.94 25.87 14.84
N LYS A 161 45.72 26.31 15.17
CA LYS A 161 45.41 27.74 15.31
C LYS A 161 46.22 28.38 16.43
N SER A 162 46.31 27.71 17.59
CA SER A 162 47.11 28.18 18.72
C SER A 162 48.60 28.26 18.38
N GLU A 163 49.12 27.23 17.71
CA GLU A 163 50.52 27.19 17.26
C GLU A 163 50.82 28.31 16.25
N ASN A 164 49.94 28.51 15.27
CA ASN A 164 50.08 29.59 14.29
C ASN A 164 50.07 30.96 14.96
N GLN A 165 49.19 31.18 15.94
CA GLN A 165 49.14 32.44 16.68
C GLN A 165 50.41 32.68 17.53
N SER A 166 50.98 31.61 18.10
CA SER A 166 52.29 31.66 18.77
C SER A 166 53.42 32.04 17.81
N LEU A 167 53.43 31.45 16.61
CA LEU A 167 54.41 31.77 15.57
C LEU A 167 54.29 33.22 15.09
N ILE A 168 53.07 33.73 14.88
CA ILE A 168 52.81 35.13 14.53
C ILE A 168 53.34 36.07 15.62
N ASN A 169 53.09 35.75 16.90
CA ASN A 169 53.58 36.55 18.01
C ASN A 169 55.12 36.59 18.07
N LYS A 170 55.77 35.43 17.88
CA LYS A 170 57.23 35.35 17.79
C LYS A 170 57.78 36.16 16.62
N LEU A 171 57.18 36.03 15.43
CA LEU A 171 57.57 36.79 14.25
C LEU A 171 57.48 38.30 14.51
N ASN A 172 56.37 38.77 15.07
CA ASN A 172 56.19 40.18 15.42
C ASN A 172 57.23 40.68 16.43
N GLN A 173 57.60 39.85 17.41
CA GLN A 173 58.69 40.17 18.34
C GLN A 173 60.03 40.26 17.61
N THR A 174 60.34 39.30 16.73
CA THR A 174 61.58 39.32 15.93
C THR A 174 61.65 40.55 15.03
N THR A 175 60.55 40.92 14.37
CA THR A 175 60.47 42.13 13.53
C THR A 175 60.73 43.39 14.35
N LYS A 176 60.11 43.53 15.53
CA LYS A 176 60.37 44.67 16.43
C LYS A 176 61.82 44.76 16.89
N VAL A 177 62.45 43.62 17.20
CA VAL A 177 63.87 43.58 17.54
C VAL A 177 64.72 44.02 16.35
N MET A 178 64.39 43.57 15.13
CA MET A 178 65.07 43.97 13.91
C MET A 178 64.94 45.47 13.62
N GLU A 179 63.75 46.06 13.79
CA GLU A 179 63.52 47.51 13.67
C GLU A 179 64.36 48.30 14.68
N HIS A 180 64.43 47.82 15.93
CA HIS A 180 65.26 48.44 16.97
C HIS A 180 66.77 48.32 16.68
N ILE A 181 67.22 47.23 16.06
CA ILE A 181 68.61 47.08 15.62
C ILE A 181 68.90 48.04 14.45
N ASN A 182 68.04 48.10 13.44
CA ASN A 182 68.22 48.98 12.28
C ASN A 182 68.26 50.46 12.68
N SER A 183 67.34 50.91 13.54
CA SER A 183 67.35 52.29 14.05
C SER A 183 68.62 52.64 14.84
N LYS A 184 69.22 51.69 15.56
CA LYS A 184 70.54 51.89 16.19
C LYS A 184 71.67 51.98 15.18
N ILE A 185 71.65 51.16 14.13
CA ILE A 185 72.68 51.19 13.07
C ILE A 185 72.62 52.52 12.31
N ASP A 186 71.42 53.00 11.97
CA ASP A 186 71.24 54.26 11.25
C ASP A 186 71.59 55.48 12.11
N GLY A 187 71.30 55.44 13.42
CA GLY A 187 71.72 56.48 14.37
C GLY A 187 73.22 56.52 14.67
N VAL A 188 73.95 55.43 14.43
CA VAL A 188 75.42 55.41 14.50
C VAL A 188 76.03 56.02 13.24
N LYS A 189 75.47 55.76 12.05
CA LYS A 189 75.94 56.37 10.80
C LYS A 189 75.83 57.90 10.76
N GLN A 190 74.82 58.49 11.42
CA GLN A 190 74.67 59.95 11.51
C GLN A 190 75.63 60.64 12.49
N LYS A 191 76.38 59.89 13.31
CA LYS A 191 77.39 60.46 14.23
C LYS A 191 78.80 60.44 13.69
N ASP A 192 79.03 59.75 12.57
CA ASP A 192 80.33 59.60 11.92
C ASP A 192 80.46 60.46 10.63
N GLU A 193 79.50 61.36 10.37
CA GLU A 193 79.58 62.49 9.41
C GLU A 193 79.74 63.83 10.15
#